data_AF-A0A6C0QU91-F1
#
_entry.id   AF-A0A6C0QU91-F1
#
_cell.length_a   1.000
_cell.length_b   1.000
_cell.length_c   1.000
_cell.angle_alpha   90.00
_cell.angle_beta   90.00
_cell.angle_gamma   90.00
#
_symmetry.space_group_name_H-M   'P 1'
#
loop_
_entity.id
_entity.type
_entity.pdbx_description
1 polymer ?
#
loop_
_entity_poly.entity_id
_entity_poly.type
_entity_poly.pdbx_seq_one_letter_code
_entity_poly.pdbx_strand_id
1 'polypeptide(L)' 'MYDFKSARQHIEELKFMYRRNKKHHEKDGTWDWIIVGEIEELEKELEEAHKIGTVVRQDTVRMQTLLI' A
#
# COMPACT_ATOMS: atom_id res chain seq x y z
N MET A 1 -14.71 -2.77 3.30
CA MET A 1 -14.10 -1.90 2.28
C MET A 1 -12.69 -1.59 2.74
N TYR A 2 -11.68 -1.80 1.92
CA TYR A 2 -10.28 -1.56 2.30
C TYR A 2 -10.08 -0.08 2.64
N ASP A 3 -9.38 0.23 3.75
CA ASP A 3 -9.11 1.60 4.17
C ASP A 3 -7.81 2.13 3.55
N PHE A 4 -7.94 2.61 2.32
CA PHE A 4 -6.84 3.22 1.55
C PHE A 4 -6.22 4.42 2.26
N LYS A 5 -6.97 5.15 3.10
CA LYS A 5 -6.47 6.35 3.77
C LYS A 5 -5.51 5.95 4.89
N SER A 6 -5.91 5.00 5.72
CA SER A 6 -5.08 4.51 6.82
C SER A 6 -3.80 3.82 6.31
N ALA A 7 -3.90 3.00 5.26
CA ALA A 7 -2.73 2.37 4.65
C ALA A 7 -1.71 3.39 4.09
N ARG A 8 -2.18 4.44 3.40
CA ARG A 8 -1.29 5.51 2.91
C ARG A 8 -0.64 6.31 4.04
N GLN A 9 -1.41 6.62 5.08
CA GLN A 9 -0.87 7.32 6.24
C GLN A 9 0.26 6.50 6.89
N HIS A 10 0.05 5.19 7.02
CA HIS A 10 1.04 4.30 7.61
C HIS A 10 2.35 4.23 6.79
N ILE A 11 2.25 4.15 5.45
CA ILE A 11 3.42 4.22 4.56
C ILE A 11 4.20 5.54 4.75
N GLU A 12 3.51 6.68 4.86
CA GLU A 12 4.17 7.97 5.07
C GLU A 12 4.83 8.08 6.44
N GLU A 13 4.25 7.49 7.48
CA GLU A 13 4.84 7.38 8.81
C GLU A 13 6.13 6.55 8.78
N LEU A 14 6.10 5.38 8.12
CA LEU A 14 7.28 4.53 7.93
C LEU A 14 8.37 5.25 7.13
N LYS A 15 8.02 5.92 6.04
CA LYS A 15 8.95 6.75 5.24
C LYS A 15 9.55 7.89 6.06
N PHE A 16 8.77 8.53 6.92
CA PHE A 16 9.25 9.58 7.82
C PHE A 16 10.23 9.02 8.86
N MET A 17 9.87 7.91 9.51
CA MET A 17 10.71 7.22 10.49
C MET A 17 12.03 6.77 9.86
N TYR A 18 11.96 6.18 8.66
CA TYR A 18 13.12 5.79 7.86
C TYR A 18 14.08 6.98 7.69
N ARG A 19 13.60 8.08 7.11
CA ARG A 19 14.42 9.27 6.85
C ARG A 19 15.01 9.88 8.12
N ARG A 20 14.22 9.93 9.20
CA ARG A 20 14.63 10.54 10.47
C ARG A 20 15.74 9.74 11.14
N ASN A 21 15.60 8.41 11.18
CA ASN A 21 16.49 7.59 11.98
C ASN A 21 17.60 6.90 11.19
N LYS A 22 17.61 6.97 9.85
CA LYS A 22 18.67 6.41 8.99
C LYS A 22 20.10 6.78 9.41
N LYS A 23 20.29 7.96 10.03
CA LYS A 23 21.61 8.41 10.52
C LYS A 23 22.03 7.81 11.86
N HIS A 24 21.09 7.19 12.59
CA HIS A 24 21.24 6.75 13.98
C HIS A 24 21.13 5.24 14.17
N HIS A 25 20.78 4.48 13.13
CA HIS A 25 20.65 3.02 13.21
C HIS A 25 21.93 2.27 12.88
N GLU A 26 21.97 1.01 13.35
CA GLU A 26 23.10 0.10 13.25
C GLU A 26 23.50 -0.17 11.79
N LYS A 27 24.80 -0.37 11.56
CA LYS A 27 25.38 -0.58 10.23
C LYS A 27 25.02 -1.92 9.59
N ASP A 28 24.42 -2.83 10.36
CA ASP A 28 24.08 -4.18 9.90
C ASP A 28 22.90 -4.17 8.90
N GLY A 29 22.17 -3.05 8.80
CA GLY A 29 21.11 -2.85 7.82
C GLY A 29 19.80 -3.57 8.15
N THR A 30 19.72 -4.25 9.30
CA THR A 30 18.54 -5.00 9.72
C THR A 30 17.31 -4.10 9.83
N TRP A 31 17.48 -2.91 10.41
CA TRP A 31 16.40 -1.94 10.54
C TRP A 31 15.93 -1.38 9.19
N ASP A 32 16.87 -1.12 8.27
CA ASP A 32 16.55 -0.67 6.91
C ASP A 32 15.74 -1.74 6.17
N TRP A 33 16.09 -3.02 6.32
CA TRP A 33 15.38 -4.14 5.70
C TRP A 33 13.95 -4.29 6.21
N ILE A 34 13.74 -4.18 7.53
CA ILE A 34 12.41 -4.28 8.14
C ILE A 34 11.49 -3.18 7.62
N ILE A 35 11.94 -1.92 7.65
CA ILE A 35 11.11 -0.78 7.23
C ILE A 35 10.79 -0.83 5.74
N VAL A 36 11.75 -1.22 4.90
CA VAL A 36 11.53 -1.35 3.45
C VAL A 36 10.55 -2.50 3.16
N GLY A 37 10.70 -3.65 3.81
CA GLY A 37 9.80 -4.78 3.64
C GLY A 37 8.35 -4.44 4.00
N GLU A 38 8.14 -3.75 5.12
CA GLU A 38 6.80 -3.34 5.56
C GLU A 38 6.15 -2.32 4.60
N ILE A 39 6.93 -1.39 4.04
CA ILE A 39 6.45 -0.47 3.00
C ILE A 39 6.04 -1.23 1.74
N GLU A 40 6.86 -2.19 1.28
CA GLU A 40 6.58 -2.97 0.07
C GLU A 40 5.30 -3.81 0.21
N GLU A 41 5.07 -4.42 1.37
CA GLU A 41 3.85 -5.18 1.65
C GLU A 41 2.60 -4.28 1.60
N LEU A 42 2.64 -3.12 2.24
CA LEU A 42 1.53 -2.17 2.25
C LEU A 42 1.25 -1.59 0.85
N GLU A 43 2.29 -1.34 0.06
CA GLU A 43 2.14 -0.89 -1.33
C GLU A 43 1.52 -1.98 -2.21
N LYS A 44 1.87 -3.25 -1.99
CA LYS A 44 1.25 -4.40 -2.66
C LYS A 44 -0.22 -4.58 -2.29
N GLU A 45 -0.56 -4.48 -0.99
CA GLU A 45 -1.94 -4.55 -0.53
C GLU A 45 -2.82 -3.44 -1.15
N LEU A 46 -2.28 -2.22 -1.25
CA LEU A 46 -2.93 -1.10 -1.94
C LEU A 46 -3.19 -1.41 -3.43
N GLU A 47 -2.21 -2.00 -4.12
CA GLU A 47 -2.34 -2.36 -5.52
C GLU A 47 -3.39 -3.46 -5.74
N GLU A 48 -3.38 -4.50 -4.90
CA GLU A 48 -4.36 -5.59 -4.95
C GLU A 48 -5.79 -5.08 -4.66
N ALA A 49 -5.95 -4.23 -3.64
CA ALA A 49 -7.22 -3.62 -3.30
C ALA A 49 -7.75 -2.72 -4.44
N HIS A 50 -6.87 -1.97 -5.12
CA HIS A 50 -7.24 -1.19 -6.31
C HIS A 50 -7.65 -2.10 -7.48
N LYS A 51 -6.94 -3.21 -7.73
CA LYS A 51 -7.30 -4.17 -8.79
C LYS A 51 -8.68 -4.75 -8.53
N ILE A 52 -8.96 -5.21 -7.31
CA ILE A 52 -10.27 -5.77 -6.94
C ILE A 52 -11.37 -4.73 -7.10
N GLY A 53 -11.16 -3.49 -6.63
CA GLY A 53 -12.14 -2.41 -6.80
C GLY A 53 -12.37 -2.03 -8.28
N THR A 54 -11.33 -2.10 -9.10
CA THR A 54 -11.42 -1.84 -10.55
C THR A 54 -12.18 -2.95 -11.27
N VAL A 55 -11.91 -4.21 -10.94
CA VAL A 55 -12.60 -5.38 -11.50
C VAL A 55 -14.09 -5.34 -11.16
N VAL A 56 -14.44 -5.11 -9.89
CA VAL A 56 -15.85 -5.00 -9.45
C VAL A 56 -16.58 -3.87 -10.20
N ARG A 57 -15.92 -2.73 -10.43
CA ARG A 57 -16.50 -1.61 -11.19
C ARG A 57 -16.70 -1.95 -12.67
N GLN A 58 -15.76 -2.65 -13.30
CA GLN A 58 -15.87 -3.08 -14.70
C GLN A 58 -16.99 -4.10 -14.90
N ASP A 59 -17.11 -5.10 -14.02
CA ASP A 59 -18.18 -6.09 -14.07
C ASP A 59 -19.56 -5.45 -13.89
N THR A 60 -19.67 -4.48 -12.98
CA THR A 60 -20.91 -3.73 -12.76
C THR A 60 -21.31 -2.91 -13.99
N VAL A 61 -20.37 -2.23 -14.65
CA VAL A 61 -20.64 -1.47 -15.88
C VAL A 61 -21.01 -2.40 -17.04
N ARG A 62 -20.30 -3.52 -17.19
CA ARG A 62 -20.60 -4.52 -18.24
C ARG A 62 -21.99 -5.12 -18.08
N MET A 63 -22.39 -5.43 -16.84
CA MET A 63 -23.74 -5.93 -16.53
C MET A 63 -24.82 -4.88 -16.84
N GLN A 64 -24.60 -3.60 -16.52
CA GLN A 64 -25.55 -2.54 -16.88
C GLN A 64 -25.67 -2.34 -18.40
N THR A 65 -24.58 -2.50 -19.15
CA THR A 65 -24.58 -2.29 -20.61
C THR A 65 -25.25 -3.45 -21.37
N LEU A 66 -25.28 -4.66 -20.80
CA LEU A 66 -25.92 -5.84 -21.39
C LEU A 66 -27.43 -5.93 -21.09
N LEU A 67 -27.96 -5.04 -20.24
CA LEU A 67 -29.37 -5.00 -19.83
C LEU A 67 -30.17 -3.88 -20.55
N ILE A 68 -29.61 -3.29 -21.61
CA ILE A 68 -30.22 -2.25 -22.47
C ILE A 68 -30.26 -2.79 -23.90
#